data_AF-A0A8J3AXF4-F1
#
_entry.id   AF-A0A8J3AXF4-F1
#
_cell.length_a   1.000
_cell.length_b   1.000
_cell.length_c   1.000
_cell.angle_alpha   90.00
_cell.angle_beta   90.00
_cell.angle_gamma   90.00
#
_symmetry.space_group_name_H-M   'P 1'
#
loop_
_entity.id
_entity.type
_entity.pdbx_description
1 polymer ?
#
loop_
_entity_poly.entity_id
_entity_poly.type
_entity_poly.pdbx_seq_one_letter_code
_entity_poly.pdbx_strand_id
1 'polypeptide(L)'
;MHESRPNLRTRKAEALYMQSVHRTAETAIRARSEVREAYLAWRTAYDLARHYRDEVLPLRKQVSDDMLRRYNGMLASVFDLLADARLQMQSASASIDAQRDYWLAETDLQTAINGNGSAGTGLPPISTASAAPNADNQEH
;
A
#
# COMPACT_ATOMS: atom_id res chain seq x y z
N MET A 1 17.10 17.46 64.00
CA MET A 1 16.74 16.78 62.75
C MET A 1 16.08 17.82 61.84
N HIS A 2 16.84 18.47 60.96
CA HIS A 2 16.27 19.35 59.93
C HIS A 2 16.15 18.51 58.66
N GLU A 3 14.94 18.04 58.38
CA GLU A 3 14.61 17.46 57.07
C GLU A 3 14.71 18.57 56.02
N SER A 4 15.77 18.52 55.22
CA SER A 4 15.90 19.28 53.98
C SER A 4 14.69 18.99 53.09
N ARG A 5 13.68 19.86 53.14
CA ARG A 5 12.54 19.79 52.22
C ARG A 5 13.09 19.96 50.79
N PRO A 6 12.83 19.02 49.87
CA PRO A 6 13.32 19.13 48.51
C PRO A 6 12.80 20.42 47.88
N ASN A 7 13.75 21.24 47.43
CA ASN A 7 13.58 22.50 46.75
C ASN A 7 12.79 22.31 45.44
N LEU A 8 11.66 23.03 45.30
CA LEU A 8 10.71 22.92 44.17
C LEU A 8 11.34 23.05 42.77
N ARG A 9 12.43 23.82 42.67
CA ARG A 9 13.21 23.98 41.44
C ARG A 9 13.84 22.67 40.98
N THR A 10 14.42 21.90 41.90
CA THR A 10 15.03 20.60 41.63
C THR A 10 13.97 19.61 41.16
N ARG A 11 12.82 19.55 41.84
CA ARG A 11 11.69 18.68 41.45
C ARG A 11 11.13 19.03 40.06
N LYS A 12 11.05 20.31 39.72
CA LYS A 12 10.61 20.75 38.39
C LYS A 12 11.62 20.38 37.29
N ALA A 13 12.92 20.55 37.57
CA ALA A 13 13.98 20.18 36.64
C ALA A 13 13.98 18.66 36.37
N GLU A 14 13.81 17.85 37.43
CA GLU A 14 13.72 16.40 37.33
C GLU A 14 12.47 15.96 36.53
N ALA A 15 11.31 16.58 36.76
CA ALA A 15 10.10 16.29 36.00
C ALA A 15 10.25 16.59 34.49
N LEU A 16 10.88 17.72 34.15
CA LEU A 16 11.16 18.07 32.75
C LEU A 16 12.14 17.10 32.08
N TYR A 17 13.15 16.64 32.83
CA TYR A 17 14.09 15.62 32.35
C TYR A 17 13.38 14.27 32.10
N MET A 18 12.57 13.81 33.05
CA MET A 18 11.80 12.57 32.84
C MET A 18 10.85 12.70 31.65
N GLN A 19 10.19 13.85 31.49
CA GLN A 19 9.33 14.11 30.33
C GLN A 19 10.10 14.04 28.99
N SER A 20 11.31 14.61 28.92
CA SER A 20 12.11 14.55 27.69
C SER A 20 12.56 13.12 27.39
N VAL A 21 12.97 12.35 28.41
CA VAL A 21 13.32 10.93 28.28
C VAL A 21 12.13 10.11 27.78
N HIS A 22 10.94 10.29 28.37
CA HIS A 22 9.73 9.60 27.92
C HIS A 22 9.37 9.94 26.47
N ARG A 23 9.49 11.21 26.08
CA ARG A 23 9.23 11.64 24.69
C ARG A 23 10.20 11.00 23.70
N THR A 24 11.50 10.95 24.04
CA THR A 24 12.50 10.30 23.18
C THR A 24 12.25 8.80 23.05
N ALA A 25 11.90 8.13 24.15
CA ALA A 25 11.55 6.72 24.14
C ALA A 25 10.30 6.44 23.27
N GLU A 26 9.27 7.27 23.41
CA GLU A 26 8.05 7.16 22.60
C GLU A 26 8.33 7.34 21.10
N THR A 27 9.12 8.35 20.73
CA THR A 27 9.53 8.58 19.33
C THR A 27 10.33 7.40 18.77
N ALA A 28 11.25 6.83 19.55
CA ALA A 28 12.02 5.67 19.12
C ALA A 28 11.14 4.42 18.91
N ILE A 29 10.17 4.19 19.80
CA ILE A 29 9.20 3.10 19.66
C ILE A 29 8.34 3.31 18.40
N ARG A 30 7.83 4.52 18.20
CA ARG A 30 7.02 4.87 17.03
C ARG A 30 7.78 4.64 15.72
N ALA A 31 9.00 5.18 15.60
CA ALA A 31 9.81 5.01 14.40
C ALA A 31 10.07 3.53 14.07
N ARG A 32 10.35 2.71 15.09
CA ARG A 32 10.54 1.26 14.89
C ARG A 32 9.26 0.56 14.42
N SER A 33 8.11 0.96 14.95
CA SER A 33 6.82 0.41 14.54
C SER A 33 6.48 0.80 13.10
N GLU A 34 6.68 2.06 12.72
CA GLU A 34 6.44 2.56 11.35
C GLU A 34 7.28 1.79 10.32
N VAL A 35 8.58 1.59 10.59
CA VAL A 35 9.45 0.79 9.70
C VAL A 35 8.96 -0.65 9.58
N ARG A 36 8.51 -1.25 10.69
CA ARG A 36 8.00 -2.63 10.67
C ARG A 36 6.73 -2.74 9.83
N GLU A 37 5.80 -1.81 9.99
CA GLU A 37 4.55 -1.80 9.21
C GLU A 37 4.83 -1.61 7.72
N ALA A 38 5.68 -0.63 7.38
CA ALA A 38 6.09 -0.40 6.00
C ALA A 38 6.80 -1.62 5.38
N TYR A 39 7.64 -2.31 6.15
CA TYR A 39 8.32 -3.52 5.69
C TYR A 39 7.34 -4.65 5.38
N LEU A 40 6.33 -4.86 6.23
CA LEU A 40 5.32 -5.89 6.00
C LEU A 40 4.48 -5.56 4.76
N ALA A 41 4.08 -4.30 4.59
CA ALA A 41 3.34 -3.83 3.41
C ALA A 41 4.15 -3.99 2.11
N TRP A 42 5.44 -3.63 2.16
CA TRP A 42 6.36 -3.83 1.04
C TRP A 42 6.49 -5.32 0.67
N ARG A 43 6.67 -6.19 1.67
CA ARG A 43 6.86 -7.61 1.44
C ARG A 43 5.64 -8.25 0.78
N THR A 44 4.44 -7.91 1.23
CA THR A 44 3.20 -8.43 0.65
C THR A 44 2.98 -7.92 -0.77
N ALA A 45 3.23 -6.63 -1.02
CA ALA A 45 3.11 -6.03 -2.35
C ALA A 45 4.12 -6.66 -3.33
N TYR A 46 5.36 -6.90 -2.90
CA TYR A 46 6.37 -7.60 -3.70
C TYR A 46 5.93 -9.02 -4.07
N ASP A 47 5.44 -9.79 -3.09
CA ASP A 47 4.99 -11.16 -3.33
C ASP A 47 3.81 -11.21 -4.30
N LEU A 48 2.87 -10.26 -4.17
CA LEU A 48 1.74 -10.13 -5.08
C LEU A 48 2.19 -9.79 -6.51
N ALA A 49 3.03 -8.76 -6.67
CA ALA A 49 3.56 -8.35 -7.97
C ALA A 49 4.33 -9.49 -8.65
N ARG A 50 5.13 -10.23 -7.88
CA ARG A 50 5.85 -11.41 -8.35
C ARG A 50 4.90 -12.51 -8.81
N HIS A 51 3.89 -12.84 -8.00
CA HIS A 51 2.92 -13.89 -8.32
C HIS A 51 2.18 -13.59 -9.64
N TYR A 52 1.79 -12.32 -9.86
CA TYR A 52 1.20 -11.92 -11.14
C TYR A 52 2.14 -12.16 -12.33
N ARG A 53 3.40 -11.74 -12.21
CA ARG A 53 4.39 -11.86 -13.29
C ARG A 53 4.79 -13.30 -13.59
N ASP A 54 5.04 -14.08 -12.54
CA ASP A 54 5.66 -15.40 -12.64
C ASP A 54 4.61 -16.51 -12.86
N GLU A 55 3.36 -16.32 -12.41
CA GLU A 55 2.32 -17.37 -12.45
C GLU A 55 1.07 -16.93 -13.23
N VAL A 56 0.46 -15.80 -12.88
CA VAL A 56 -0.86 -15.41 -13.43
C VAL A 56 -0.77 -15.05 -14.92
N LEU A 57 0.17 -14.20 -15.32
CA LEU A 57 0.32 -13.77 -16.71
C LEU A 57 0.70 -14.92 -17.65
N PRO A 58 1.69 -15.78 -17.31
CA PRO A 58 2.00 -16.94 -18.15
C PRO A 58 0.83 -17.90 -18.29
N LEU A 59 0.11 -18.19 -17.20
CA LEU A 59 -1.05 -19.09 -17.24
C LEU A 59 -2.16 -18.52 -18.13
N ARG A 60 -2.47 -17.23 -17.97
CA ARG A 60 -3.47 -16.56 -18.80
C ARG A 60 -3.10 -16.61 -20.29
N LYS A 61 -1.82 -16.44 -20.61
CA LYS A 61 -1.32 -16.57 -21.99
C LYS A 61 -1.54 -17.99 -22.54
N GLN A 62 -1.22 -19.02 -21.77
CA GLN A 62 -1.43 -20.42 -22.20
C GLN A 62 -2.91 -20.71 -22.47
N VAL A 63 -3.81 -20.21 -21.62
CA VAL A 63 -5.27 -20.35 -21.83
C VAL A 63 -5.69 -19.69 -23.14
N SER A 64 -5.19 -18.48 -23.42
CA SER A 64 -5.50 -17.80 -24.68
C SER A 64 -5.00 -18.54 -25.91
N ASP A 65 -3.76 -19.04 -25.85
CA ASP A 65 -3.16 -19.79 -26.95
C ASP A 65 -3.99 -21.06 -27.24
N ASP A 66 -4.53 -21.72 -26.22
CA ASP A 66 -5.46 -22.85 -26.39
C ASP A 66 -6.82 -22.41 -26.94
N MET A 67 -7.39 -21.29 -26.47
CA MET A 67 -8.65 -20.75 -27.00
C MET A 67 -8.54 -20.40 -28.49
N LEU A 68 -7.43 -19.82 -28.92
CA LEU A 68 -7.18 -19.54 -30.33
C LEU A 68 -7.11 -20.82 -31.16
N ARG A 69 -6.48 -21.89 -30.63
CA ARG A 69 -6.46 -23.20 -31.30
C ARG A 69 -7.84 -23.81 -31.42
N ARG A 70 -8.66 -23.74 -30.37
CA ARG A 70 -10.06 -24.22 -30.39
C ARG A 70 -10.91 -23.44 -31.38
N TYR A 71 -10.76 -22.12 -31.43
CA TYR A 71 -11.43 -21.27 -32.41
C TYR A 71 -11.06 -21.68 -33.84
N ASN A 72 -9.77 -21.84 -34.14
CA ASN A 72 -9.30 -22.32 -35.45
C ASN A 72 -9.83 -23.73 -35.80
N GLY A 73 -10.03 -24.58 -34.79
CA GLY A 73 -10.63 -25.91 -34.93
C GLY A 73 -12.16 -25.91 -34.98
N MET A 74 -12.83 -24.76 -35.04
CA MET A 74 -14.28 -24.60 -34.96
C MET A 74 -14.92 -25.15 -33.66
N LEU A 75 -14.13 -25.27 -32.59
CA LEU A 75 -14.56 -25.74 -31.26
C LEU A 75 -14.89 -24.60 -30.29
N ALA A 76 -14.60 -23.34 -30.66
CA ALA A 76 -14.91 -22.15 -29.88
C ALA A 76 -15.51 -21.06 -30.78
N SER A 77 -16.37 -20.22 -30.22
CA SER A 77 -17.00 -19.09 -30.92
C SER A 77 -16.14 -17.83 -30.88
N VAL A 78 -16.38 -16.89 -31.80
CA VAL A 78 -15.81 -15.53 -31.73
C VAL A 78 -16.14 -14.85 -30.40
N PHE A 79 -17.35 -15.08 -29.87
CA PHE A 79 -17.75 -14.52 -28.58
C PHE A 79 -16.90 -15.05 -27.42
N ASP A 80 -16.51 -16.32 -27.46
CA ASP A 80 -15.61 -16.91 -26.45
C ASP A 80 -14.22 -16.29 -26.54
N LEU A 81 -13.72 -16.06 -27.77
CA LEU A 81 -12.44 -15.40 -28.00
C LEU A 81 -12.43 -13.95 -27.48
N LEU A 82 -13.51 -13.20 -27.72
CA LEU A 82 -13.67 -11.84 -27.18
C LEU A 82 -13.76 -11.84 -25.65
N ALA A 83 -14.42 -12.83 -25.06
CA ALA A 83 -14.48 -12.98 -23.62
C ALA A 83 -13.10 -13.28 -23.02
N ASP A 84 -12.32 -14.18 -23.63
CA ASP A 84 -10.94 -14.46 -23.21
C ASP A 84 -10.03 -13.21 -23.36
N ALA A 85 -10.16 -12.47 -24.46
CA ALA A 85 -9.41 -11.22 -24.64
C ALA A 85 -9.71 -10.19 -23.54
N ARG A 86 -10.97 -10.08 -23.09
CA ARG A 86 -11.33 -9.21 -21.96
C ARG A 86 -10.67 -9.68 -20.65
N LEU A 87 -10.65 -10.97 -20.40
CA LEU A 87 -10.00 -11.55 -19.21
C LEU A 87 -8.47 -11.37 -19.23
N GLN A 88 -7.85 -11.42 -20.41
CA GLN A 88 -6.44 -11.08 -20.58
C GLN A 88 -6.16 -9.62 -20.23
N MET A 89 -6.94 -8.68 -20.76
CA MET A 89 -6.79 -7.26 -20.45
C MET A 89 -6.95 -6.98 -18.95
N GLN A 90 -7.94 -7.60 -18.30
CA GLN A 90 -8.12 -7.48 -16.84
C GLN A 90 -6.92 -8.02 -16.07
N SER A 91 -6.38 -9.17 -16.47
CA SER A 91 -5.19 -9.76 -15.85
C SER A 91 -3.95 -8.89 -16.03
N ALA A 92 -3.80 -8.27 -17.20
CA ALA A 92 -2.71 -7.34 -17.48
C ALA A 92 -2.82 -6.08 -16.62
N SER A 93 -4.02 -5.48 -16.54
CA SER A 93 -4.28 -4.32 -15.68
C SER A 93 -3.94 -4.64 -14.23
N ALA A 94 -4.46 -5.75 -13.69
CA ALA A 94 -4.20 -6.15 -12.31
C ALA A 94 -2.70 -6.38 -12.03
N SER A 95 -1.95 -6.91 -13.00
CA SER A 95 -0.51 -7.04 -12.86
C SER A 95 0.22 -5.69 -12.82
N ILE A 96 -0.26 -4.70 -13.59
CA ILE A 96 0.31 -3.35 -13.58
C ILE A 96 0.01 -2.67 -12.25
N ASP A 97 -1.22 -2.80 -11.75
CA ASP A 97 -1.64 -2.26 -10.46
C ASP A 97 -0.79 -2.86 -9.32
N ALA A 98 -0.60 -4.20 -9.31
CA ALA A 98 0.25 -4.85 -8.33
C ALA A 98 1.71 -4.37 -8.38
N GLN A 99 2.27 -4.15 -9.58
CA GLN A 99 3.61 -3.58 -9.72
C GLN A 99 3.69 -2.15 -9.21
N ARG A 100 2.71 -1.32 -9.52
CA ARG A 100 2.62 0.05 -9.01
C ARG A 100 2.58 0.05 -7.48
N ASP A 101 1.72 -0.77 -6.88
CA ASP A 101 1.58 -0.85 -5.42
C ASP A 101 2.89 -1.30 -4.75
N TYR A 102 3.61 -2.23 -5.38
CA TYR A 102 4.96 -2.60 -4.94
C TYR A 102 5.93 -1.41 -4.93
N TRP A 103 5.98 -0.61 -6.00
CA TRP A 103 6.87 0.55 -6.07
C TRP A 103 6.51 1.65 -5.07
N LEU A 104 5.21 1.83 -4.79
CA LEU A 104 4.74 2.73 -3.74
C LEU A 104 5.19 2.23 -2.36
N ALA A 105 4.97 0.95 -2.07
CA ALA A 105 5.35 0.36 -0.79
C ALA A 105 6.88 0.35 -0.56
N GLU A 106 7.68 0.18 -1.62
CA GLU A 106 9.14 0.36 -1.56
C GLU A 106 9.49 1.79 -1.16
N THR A 107 8.86 2.78 -1.80
CA THR A 107 9.11 4.20 -1.49
C THR A 107 8.71 4.55 -0.05
N ASP A 108 7.59 4.00 0.43
CA ASP A 108 7.15 4.17 1.82
C ASP A 108 8.12 3.53 2.82
N LEU A 109 8.61 2.33 2.52
CA LEU A 109 9.64 1.66 3.32
C LEU A 109 10.94 2.47 3.38
N GLN A 110 11.41 2.96 2.23
CA GLN A 110 12.60 3.83 2.19
C GLN A 110 12.38 5.11 3.01
N THR A 111 11.18 5.69 2.96
CA THR A 111 10.84 6.88 3.75
C THR A 111 10.84 6.58 5.25
N ALA A 112 10.30 5.43 5.66
CA ALA A 112 10.29 5.00 7.04
C ALA A 112 11.71 4.71 7.58
N ILE A 113 12.55 4.05 6.78
CA ILE A 113 13.93 3.70 7.16
C ILE A 113 14.81 4.94 7.27
N ASN A 114 14.76 5.82 6.26
CA ASN A 114 15.59 7.01 6.22
C ASN A 114 15.14 8.07 7.24
N GLY A 115 13.97 7.87 7.84
CA GLY A 115 13.36 8.76 8.80
C GLY A 115 13.10 10.10 8.14
N ASN A 116 11.89 10.32 7.64
CA ASN A 116 11.51 11.68 7.30
C ASN A 116 11.65 12.51 8.59
N GLY A 117 12.61 13.45 8.63
CA GLY A 117 12.92 14.29 9.79
C GLY A 117 11.78 15.18 10.26
N SER A 118 10.54 14.96 9.80
CA SER A 118 9.28 15.52 10.27
C SER A 118 8.13 14.86 9.49
N ALA A 119 7.50 13.80 10.03
CA ALA A 119 6.21 13.34 9.53
C ALA A 119 5.28 12.96 10.69
N GLY A 120 5.18 13.84 11.68
CA GLY A 120 4.02 13.94 12.56
C GLY A 120 2.80 14.59 11.87
N THR A 121 2.69 14.53 10.55
CA THR A 121 1.54 15.04 9.81
C THR A 121 1.05 13.92 8.90
N GLY A 122 0.14 13.10 9.42
CA GLY A 122 -0.62 12.18 8.60
C GLY A 122 -1.29 12.97 7.48
N LEU A 123 -0.86 12.75 6.24
CA LEU A 123 -1.66 13.17 5.10
C LEU A 123 -2.95 12.35 5.14
N PRO A 124 -4.12 12.99 5.12
CA PRO A 124 -5.38 12.27 5.07
C PRO A 124 -5.44 11.43 3.78
N PRO A 125 -6.16 10.28 3.80
CA PRO A 125 -6.34 9.48 2.60
C PRO A 125 -6.99 10.36 1.53
N ILE A 126 -6.37 10.42 0.35
CA ILE A 126 -7.00 10.98 -0.84
C ILE A 126 -8.10 10.00 -1.24
N SER A 127 -9.31 10.24 -0.74
CA SER A 127 -10.51 9.64 -1.29
C SER A 127 -10.68 10.14 -2.71
N THR A 128 -10.32 9.32 -3.70
CA THR A 128 -10.76 9.51 -5.07
C THR A 128 -12.27 9.33 -5.11
N ALA A 129 -13.00 10.43 -5.01
CA ALA A 129 -14.42 10.46 -5.30
C ALA A 129 -14.63 10.01 -6.75
N SER A 130 -15.22 8.83 -6.93
CA SER A 130 -15.71 8.39 -8.22
C SER A 130 -16.86 9.30 -8.62
N ALA A 131 -16.60 10.19 -9.58
CA ALA A 131 -17.62 10.98 -10.25
C ALA A 131 -18.59 10.04 -10.98
N ALA A 132 -19.84 9.98 -10.52
CA ALA A 132 -20.95 9.50 -11.34
C ALA A 132 -21.43 10.67 -12.21
N PRO A 133 -21.59 10.51 -13.53
CA PRO A 133 -22.04 11.58 -14.40
C PRO A 133 -23.55 11.82 -14.21
N ASN A 134 -23.89 13.09 -14.06
CA ASN A 134 -25.26 13.59 -14.07
C ASN A 134 -25.84 13.36 -15.47
N ALA A 135 -26.81 12.45 -15.59
CA ALA A 135 -27.72 12.44 -16.73
C ALA A 135 -28.89 13.36 -16.40
N ASP A 136 -28.71 14.63 -16.72
CA ASP A 136 -29.81 15.54 -16.98
C ASP A 136 -30.41 15.15 -18.34
N ASN A 137 -31.71 14.84 -18.38
CA ASN A 137 -32.55 14.86 -19.58
C ASN A 137 -34.02 14.77 -19.16
N GLN A 138 -34.57 15.95 -18.87
CA GLN A 138 -35.81 16.52 -19.41
C GLN A 138 -37.07 15.66 -19.60
N GLU A 139 -38.14 16.19 -19.00
CA GLU A 139 -39.48 16.40 -19.57
C GLU A 139 -40.29 15.17 -20.02
N HIS A 140 -41.26 14.78 -19.18
CA HIS A 140 -42.71 14.73 -19.49
C HIS A 140 -43.52 14.41 -18.22
#